data_AF-A0A382BAP3-F1
#
_entry.id   AF-A0A382BAP3-F1
#
_cell.length_a   1.000
_cell.length_b   1.000
_cell.length_c   1.000
_cell.angle_alpha   90.00
_cell.angle_beta   90.00
_cell.angle_gamma   90.00
#
_symmetry.space_group_name_H-M   'P 1'
#
loop_
_entity.id
_entity.type
_entity.pdbx_description
1 polymer ?
#
loop_
_entity_poly.entity_id
_entity_poly.type
_entity_poly.pdbx_seq_one_letter_code
_entity_poly.pdbx_strand_id
1 'polypeptide(L)'
;MFISNEELLKASIQIEREGKVFYSELCNYIDDSTTKEFLQVMATEEAIHEEQFKKILDEKNDRAYGWENQQNLRELLDNKFKTDIFPPINKIMDQASKLQGVGQALDFAVEAEKVSAEFYSLLGDACDEIDIKTQLVQLEKAEKEHL
;
A
#
# COMPACT_ATOMS: atom_id res chain seq x y z
N MET A 1 12.58 -2.14 20.11
CA MET A 1 13.20 -3.17 19.24
C MET A 1 13.46 -2.50 17.91
N PHE A 2 14.65 -2.66 17.33
CA PHE A 2 14.93 -2.13 15.99
C PHE A 2 14.10 -2.89 14.95
N ILE A 3 13.75 -2.19 13.87
CA ILE A 3 12.95 -2.78 12.81
C ILE A 3 13.85 -3.48 11.80
N SER A 4 13.40 -4.63 11.28
CA SER A 4 14.14 -5.35 10.24
C SER A 4 13.65 -5.01 8.83
N ASN A 5 14.53 -5.14 7.84
CA ASN A 5 14.16 -4.96 6.41
C ASN A 5 13.05 -5.90 6.01
N GLU A 6 13.09 -7.13 6.53
CA GLU A 6 12.09 -8.13 6.23
C GLU A 6 10.73 -7.72 6.79
N GLU A 7 10.69 -7.14 8.00
CA GLU A 7 9.46 -6.59 8.60
C GLU A 7 8.91 -5.42 7.77
N LEU A 8 9.76 -4.47 7.36
CA LEU A 8 9.36 -3.34 6.51
C LEU A 8 8.82 -3.79 5.15
N LEU A 9 9.57 -4.63 4.44
CA LEU A 9 9.20 -5.09 3.11
C LEU A 9 7.97 -6.00 3.15
N LYS A 10 7.82 -6.84 4.19
CA LYS A 10 6.59 -7.62 4.38
C LYS A 10 5.39 -6.73 4.66
N ALA A 11 5.56 -5.63 5.40
CA ALA A 11 4.51 -4.65 5.58
C ALA A 11 4.14 -4.00 4.23
N SER A 12 5.12 -3.56 3.44
CA SER A 12 4.88 -3.06 2.08
C SER A 12 4.12 -4.04 1.19
N ILE A 13 4.54 -5.31 1.15
CA ILE A 13 3.85 -6.37 0.38
C ILE A 13 2.41 -6.56 0.87
N GLN A 14 2.18 -6.45 2.18
CA GLN A 14 0.85 -6.61 2.76
C GLN A 14 -0.08 -5.46 2.36
N ILE A 15 0.42 -4.21 2.37
CA ILE A 15 -0.34 -3.03 1.94
C ILE A 15 -0.86 -3.21 0.52
N GLU A 16 0.05 -3.47 -0.42
CA GLU A 16 -0.28 -3.64 -1.85
C GLU A 16 -1.24 -4.81 -2.08
N ARG A 17 -1.07 -5.90 -1.33
CA ARG A 17 -1.98 -7.04 -1.40
C ARG A 17 -3.38 -6.66 -0.92
N GLU A 18 -3.47 -5.88 0.15
CA GLU A 18 -4.73 -5.40 0.68
C GLU A 18 -5.41 -4.42 -0.29
N GLY A 19 -4.68 -3.47 -0.88
CA GLY A 19 -5.20 -2.55 -1.89
C GLY A 19 -5.74 -3.27 -3.13
N LYS A 20 -4.97 -4.23 -3.66
CA LYS A 20 -5.42 -5.12 -4.75
C LYS A 20 -6.74 -5.81 -4.42
N VAL A 21 -6.85 -6.43 -3.24
CA VAL A 21 -8.07 -7.12 -2.82
C VAL A 21 -9.21 -6.11 -2.70
N PHE A 22 -8.96 -4.97 -2.06
CA PHE A 22 -9.93 -3.91 -1.86
C PHE A 22 -10.56 -3.44 -3.18
N TYR A 23 -9.74 -3.05 -4.15
CA TYR A 23 -10.23 -2.57 -5.45
C TYR A 23 -10.93 -3.68 -6.25
N SER A 24 -10.40 -4.90 -6.21
CA SER A 24 -11.02 -6.07 -6.86
C SER A 24 -12.41 -6.35 -6.29
N GLU A 25 -12.57 -6.26 -4.97
CA GLU A 25 -13.85 -6.52 -4.32
C GLU A 25 -14.84 -5.36 -4.52
N LEU A 26 -14.37 -4.10 -4.43
CA LEU A 26 -15.18 -2.91 -4.68
C LEU A 26 -15.81 -2.93 -6.08
N CYS A 27 -15.09 -3.44 -7.09
CA CYS A 27 -15.59 -3.61 -8.45
C CYS A 27 -16.94 -4.38 -8.52
N ASN A 28 -17.18 -5.33 -7.60
CA ASN A 28 -18.42 -6.10 -7.53
C ASN A 28 -19.64 -5.28 -7.09
N TYR A 29 -19.42 -4.11 -6.49
CA TYR A 29 -20.46 -3.20 -6.00
C TYR A 29 -20.73 -2.03 -6.94
N ILE A 30 -20.00 -1.92 -8.04
CA ILE A 30 -20.21 -0.90 -9.07
C ILE A 30 -21.10 -1.48 -10.17
N ASP A 31 -21.90 -0.63 -10.83
CA ASP A 31 -22.68 -1.02 -12.02
C ASP A 31 -22.13 -0.35 -13.30
N ASP A 32 -21.60 0.87 -13.17
CA ASP A 32 -21.00 1.63 -14.27
C ASP A 32 -19.72 0.96 -14.80
N SER A 33 -19.66 0.73 -16.11
CA SER A 33 -18.56 0.01 -16.74
C SER A 33 -17.24 0.77 -16.68
N THR A 34 -17.27 2.09 -16.82
CA THR A 34 -16.08 2.95 -16.80
C THR A 34 -15.42 2.90 -15.43
N THR A 35 -16.23 3.03 -14.38
CA THR A 35 -15.77 2.96 -12.99
C THR A 35 -15.24 1.56 -12.64
N LYS A 36 -15.86 0.49 -13.16
CA LYS A 36 -15.33 -0.88 -13.01
C LYS A 36 -13.96 -1.05 -13.65
N GLU A 37 -13.80 -0.56 -14.88
CA GLU A 37 -12.54 -0.64 -15.60
C GLU A 37 -11.44 0.11 -14.84
N PHE A 38 -11.75 1.31 -14.33
CA PHE A 38 -10.84 2.05 -13.47
C PHE A 38 -10.41 1.24 -12.24
N LEU A 39 -11.35 0.68 -11.46
CA LEU A 39 -11.01 -0.12 -10.28
C LEU A 39 -10.22 -1.39 -10.62
N GLN A 40 -10.43 -1.97 -11.81
CA GLN A 40 -9.63 -3.10 -12.28
C GLN A 40 -8.20 -2.70 -12.63
N VAL A 41 -8.01 -1.49 -13.18
CA VAL A 41 -6.68 -0.92 -13.40
C VAL A 41 -5.98 -0.72 -12.05
N MET A 42 -6.64 -0.09 -11.07
CA MET A 42 -6.10 0.08 -9.71
C MET A 42 -5.65 -1.26 -9.12
N ALA A 43 -6.53 -2.27 -9.10
CA ALA A 43 -6.18 -3.59 -8.60
C ALA A 43 -4.99 -4.25 -9.33
N THR A 44 -4.78 -3.91 -10.60
CA THR A 44 -3.67 -4.41 -11.40
C THR A 44 -2.38 -3.68 -11.05
N GLU A 45 -2.41 -2.36 -10.82
CA GLU A 45 -1.27 -1.56 -10.40
C GLU A 45 -0.76 -2.00 -9.02
N GLU A 46 -1.66 -2.15 -8.04
CA GLU A 46 -1.34 -2.72 -6.71
C GLU A 46 -0.68 -4.10 -6.81
N ALA A 47 -1.13 -4.96 -7.74
CA ALA A 47 -0.51 -6.26 -7.96
C ALA A 47 0.92 -6.15 -8.52
N ILE A 48 1.20 -5.13 -9.33
CA ILE A 48 2.54 -4.86 -9.86
C ILE A 48 3.45 -4.37 -8.72
N HIS A 49 2.96 -3.47 -7.87
CA HIS A 49 3.68 -2.97 -6.71
C HIS A 49 3.99 -4.09 -5.71
N GLU A 50 3.04 -4.99 -5.43
CA GLU A 50 3.24 -6.18 -4.59
C GLU A 50 4.44 -7.00 -5.10
N GLU A 51 4.50 -7.23 -6.41
CA GLU A 51 5.60 -7.98 -7.04
C GLU A 51 6.93 -7.21 -7.05
N GLN A 52 6.90 -5.88 -7.14
CA GLN A 52 8.11 -5.06 -6.99
C GLN A 52 8.69 -5.18 -5.59
N PHE A 53 7.88 -5.07 -4.53
CA PHE A 53 8.36 -5.26 -3.16
C PHE A 53 8.84 -6.68 -2.88
N LYS A 54 8.20 -7.71 -3.45
CA LYS A 54 8.70 -9.09 -3.38
C LYS A 54 10.08 -9.23 -4.00
N LYS A 55 10.33 -8.63 -5.16
CA LYS A 55 11.66 -8.64 -5.79
C LYS A 55 12.70 -7.96 -4.90
N ILE A 56 12.38 -6.80 -4.32
CA ILE A 56 13.27 -6.12 -3.37
C ILE A 56 13.59 -7.03 -2.17
N LEU A 57 12.60 -7.77 -1.66
CA LEU A 57 12.79 -8.72 -0.56
C LEU A 57 13.64 -9.93 -0.97
N ASP A 58 13.42 -10.50 -2.16
CA ASP A 58 14.12 -11.68 -2.66
C ASP A 58 15.56 -11.39 -3.08
N GLU A 59 15.83 -10.19 -3.60
CA GLU A 59 17.18 -9.72 -3.97
C GLU A 59 18.05 -9.36 -2.76
N LYS A 60 17.49 -9.43 -1.55
CA LYS A 60 18.20 -9.15 -0.30
C LYS A 60 19.28 -10.19 -0.03
N ASN A 61 20.53 -9.77 -0.15
CA ASN A 61 21.72 -10.58 0.17
C ASN A 61 22.27 -10.28 1.58
N ASP A 62 21.45 -10.41 2.63
CA ASP A 62 21.79 -10.06 4.03
C ASP A 62 22.33 -8.63 4.26
N ARG A 63 22.28 -7.77 3.25
CA ARG A 63 22.78 -6.40 3.32
C ARG A 63 21.80 -5.50 4.03
N ALA A 64 22.37 -4.54 4.75
CA ALA A 64 21.60 -3.47 5.33
C ALA A 64 21.21 -2.46 4.24
N TYR A 65 20.01 -1.89 4.34
CA TYR A 65 19.52 -0.85 3.43
C TYR A 65 19.52 0.55 4.06
N GLY A 66 19.87 0.68 5.35
CA GLY A 66 20.01 1.98 6.05
C GLY A 66 18.85 2.29 6.99
N TRP A 67 17.71 1.63 6.80
CA TRP A 67 16.48 1.86 7.56
C TRP A 67 16.36 1.04 8.87
N GLU A 68 17.29 0.12 9.15
CA GLU A 68 17.20 -0.83 10.28
C GLU A 68 17.21 -0.13 11.65
N ASN A 69 17.87 1.03 11.73
CA ASN A 69 18.06 1.78 12.97
C ASN A 69 17.09 2.96 13.12
N GLN A 70 16.12 3.09 12.22
CA GLN A 70 15.24 4.25 12.15
C GLN A 70 14.01 4.09 13.05
N GLN A 71 14.01 4.80 14.18
CA GLN A 71 12.94 4.71 15.16
C GLN A 71 11.60 5.26 14.64
N ASN A 72 11.62 6.28 13.79
CA ASN A 72 10.41 6.82 13.15
C ASN A 72 9.68 5.77 12.31
N LEU A 73 10.40 4.90 11.58
CA LEU A 73 9.79 3.81 10.80
C LEU A 73 9.15 2.76 11.70
N ARG A 74 9.78 2.46 12.83
CA ARG A 74 9.22 1.58 13.85
C ARG A 74 7.92 2.16 14.43
N GLU A 75 7.93 3.43 14.81
CA GLU A 75 6.76 4.12 15.35
C GLU A 75 5.64 4.21 14.33
N LEU A 76 5.97 4.40 13.05
CA LEU A 76 5.01 4.42 11.98
C LEU A 76 4.30 3.06 11.89
N LEU A 77 5.03 1.94 11.80
CA LEU A 77 4.44 0.60 11.78
C LEU A 77 3.64 0.28 13.04
N ASP A 78 4.18 0.59 14.20
CA ASP A 78 3.49 0.32 15.47
C ASP A 78 2.23 1.19 15.66
N ASN A 79 2.07 2.33 14.97
CA ASN A 79 0.94 3.25 15.20
C ASN A 79 -0.04 3.33 14.02
N LYS A 80 0.46 3.43 12.79
CA LYS A 80 -0.36 3.55 11.57
C LYS A 80 -0.73 2.20 10.96
N PHE A 81 0.06 1.14 11.21
CA PHE A 81 -0.12 -0.17 10.59
C PHE A 81 -0.55 -1.27 11.57
N LYS A 82 -0.96 -0.91 12.79
CA LYS A 82 -1.60 -1.85 13.74
C LYS A 82 -3.00 -2.29 13.33
N THR A 83 -3.61 -1.55 12.42
CA THR A 83 -4.92 -1.80 11.82
C THR A 83 -4.75 -1.90 10.32
N ASP A 84 -5.54 -2.77 9.68
CA ASP A 84 -5.60 -2.89 8.22
C ASP A 84 -5.78 -1.49 7.61
N ILE A 85 -4.88 -1.09 6.71
CA ILE A 85 -4.95 0.23 6.06
C ILE A 85 -6.17 0.25 5.14
N PHE A 86 -6.38 -0.86 4.43
CA PHE A 86 -7.60 -1.10 3.69
C PHE A 86 -8.55 -1.95 4.55
N PRO A 87 -9.64 -1.37 5.08
CA PRO A 87 -10.63 -2.16 5.78
C PRO A 87 -11.32 -3.15 4.82
N PRO A 88 -11.69 -4.36 5.30
CA PRO A 88 -12.43 -5.32 4.48
C PRO A 88 -13.71 -4.72 3.88
N ILE A 89 -13.92 -4.88 2.57
CA ILE A 89 -15.00 -4.17 1.86
C ILE A 89 -16.38 -4.49 2.45
N ASN A 90 -16.57 -5.74 2.88
CA ASN A 90 -17.84 -6.19 3.45
C ASN A 90 -18.22 -5.41 4.71
N LYS A 91 -17.24 -5.05 5.56
CA LYS A 91 -17.50 -4.23 6.75
C LYS A 91 -18.00 -2.83 6.41
N ILE A 92 -17.58 -2.27 5.29
CA ILE A 92 -18.01 -0.95 4.80
C ILE A 92 -19.40 -1.07 4.18
N MET A 93 -19.57 -2.05 3.28
CA MET A 93 -20.80 -2.23 2.51
C MET A 93 -21.98 -2.71 3.37
N ASP A 94 -21.74 -3.48 4.43
CA ASP A 94 -22.80 -3.96 5.34
C ASP A 94 -23.41 -2.86 6.22
N GLN A 95 -22.73 -1.71 6.35
CA GLN A 95 -23.12 -0.62 7.26
C GLN A 95 -23.86 0.53 6.57
N ALA A 96 -23.98 0.51 5.23
CA ALA A 96 -24.48 1.64 4.45
C ALA A 96 -25.40 1.20 3.30
N SER A 97 -26.19 2.15 2.77
CA SER A 97 -26.82 1.93 1.46
C SER A 97 -25.74 1.78 0.38
N LYS A 98 -26.00 1.03 -0.71
CA LYS A 98 -25.00 0.73 -1.76
C LYS A 98 -24.20 1.97 -2.21
N LEU A 99 -24.88 3.08 -2.50
CA LEU A 99 -24.24 4.34 -2.93
C LEU A 99 -23.37 4.98 -1.84
N GLN A 100 -23.86 4.99 -0.59
CA GLN A 100 -23.08 5.52 0.54
C GLN A 100 -21.88 4.64 0.87
N GLY A 101 -22.03 3.32 0.78
CA GLY A 101 -20.95 2.36 0.99
C GLY A 101 -19.85 2.51 -0.05
N VAL A 102 -20.20 2.69 -1.33
CA VAL A 102 -19.22 2.97 -2.40
C VAL A 102 -18.48 4.28 -2.16
N GLY A 103 -19.19 5.37 -1.82
CA GLY A 103 -18.55 6.65 -1.51
C GLY A 103 -17.57 6.53 -0.35
N GLN A 104 -18.00 5.89 0.74
CA GLN A 104 -17.16 5.65 1.90
C GLN A 104 -15.96 4.75 1.58
N ALA A 105 -16.12 3.73 0.74
CA ALA A 105 -15.02 2.87 0.30
C ALA A 105 -13.97 3.67 -0.49
N LEU A 106 -14.39 4.58 -1.37
CA LEU A 106 -13.47 5.45 -2.10
C LEU A 106 -12.76 6.45 -1.17
N ASP A 107 -13.46 7.00 -0.16
CA ASP A 107 -12.82 7.85 0.85
C ASP A 107 -11.73 7.10 1.62
N PHE A 108 -11.98 5.83 1.97
CA PHE A 108 -10.98 4.96 2.59
C PHE A 108 -9.81 4.66 1.65
N ALA A 109 -10.07 4.35 0.38
CA ALA A 109 -9.03 4.11 -0.61
C ALA A 109 -8.10 5.32 -0.75
N VAL A 110 -8.66 6.54 -0.89
CA VAL A 110 -7.87 7.78 -0.98
C VAL A 110 -6.99 8.01 0.24
N GLU A 111 -7.47 7.69 1.45
CA GLU A 111 -6.64 7.81 2.66
C GLU A 111 -5.56 6.73 2.71
N ALA A 112 -5.90 5.51 2.31
CA ALA A 112 -4.95 4.40 2.22
C ALA A 112 -3.77 4.73 1.30
N GLU A 113 -4.02 5.22 0.08
CA GLU A 113 -2.93 5.54 -0.86
C GLU A 113 -2.05 6.69 -0.38
N LYS A 114 -2.62 7.67 0.31
CA LYS A 114 -1.81 8.73 0.95
C LYS A 114 -0.87 8.16 2.00
N VAL A 115 -1.36 7.24 2.82
CA VAL A 115 -0.56 6.58 3.86
C VAL A 115 0.52 5.70 3.23
N SER A 116 0.19 4.94 2.17
CA SER A 116 1.14 4.14 1.39
C SER A 116 2.25 5.02 0.79
N ALA A 117 1.87 6.11 0.10
CA ALA A 117 2.81 7.06 -0.48
C ALA A 117 3.73 7.70 0.58
N GLU A 118 3.18 8.14 1.72
CA GLU A 118 3.97 8.69 2.83
C GLU A 118 4.96 7.65 3.37
N PHE A 119 4.51 6.40 3.50
CA PHE A 119 5.37 5.31 3.96
C PHE A 119 6.52 5.05 2.99
N TYR A 120 6.25 4.98 1.69
CA TYR A 120 7.28 4.72 0.68
C TYR A 120 8.29 5.87 0.57
N SER A 121 7.82 7.10 0.77
CA SER A 121 8.68 8.27 0.91
C SER A 121 9.65 8.14 2.10
N LEU A 122 9.12 7.79 3.28
CA LEU A 122 9.94 7.60 4.49
C LEU A 122 10.93 6.43 4.34
N LEU A 123 10.52 5.35 3.67
CA LEU A 123 11.41 4.25 3.32
C LEU A 123 12.55 4.70 2.41
N GLY A 124 12.24 5.46 1.35
CA GLY A 124 13.22 5.99 0.41
C GLY A 124 14.19 6.98 1.07
N ASP A 125 13.71 7.84 1.97
CA ASP A 125 14.53 8.78 2.73
C ASP A 125 15.52 8.06 3.66
N ALA A 126 15.09 6.96 4.28
CA ALA A 126 15.90 6.12 5.15
C ALA A 126 16.81 5.13 4.40
N CYS A 127 16.64 4.98 3.08
CA CYS A 127 17.39 4.01 2.28
C CYS A 127 18.70 4.61 1.75
N ASP A 128 19.80 3.90 2.01
CA ASP A 128 21.16 4.24 1.57
C ASP A 128 21.51 3.62 0.21
N GLU A 129 20.83 2.54 -0.19
CA GLU A 129 21.07 1.86 -1.47
C GLU A 129 20.34 2.59 -2.61
N ILE A 130 21.11 3.17 -3.53
CA ILE A 130 20.59 4.05 -4.61
C ILE A 130 19.56 3.35 -5.49
N ASP A 131 19.79 2.09 -5.84
CA ASP A 131 18.89 1.33 -6.71
C ASP A 131 17.54 1.06 -6.02
N ILE A 132 17.58 0.71 -4.73
CA ILE A 132 16.36 0.49 -3.93
C ILE A 132 15.64 1.82 -3.70
N LYS A 133 16.37 2.88 -3.35
CA LYS A 133 15.81 4.23 -3.20
C LYS A 133 15.10 4.70 -4.46
N THR A 134 15.66 4.44 -5.64
CA THR A 134 15.04 4.79 -6.92
C THR A 134 13.72 4.05 -7.13
N GLN A 135 13.68 2.75 -6.80
CA GLN A 135 12.45 1.96 -6.87
C GLN A 135 11.38 2.48 -5.90
N LEU A 136 11.77 2.84 -4.67
CA LEU A 136 10.85 3.40 -3.66
C LEU A 136 10.25 4.75 -4.10
N VAL A 137 11.05 5.62 -4.74
CA VAL A 137 10.55 6.89 -5.30
C VAL A 137 9.57 6.66 -6.45
N GLN A 138 9.79 5.61 -7.26
CA GLN A 138 8.85 5.25 -8.33
C GLN A 138 7.53 4.73 -7.78
N LEU A 139 7.59 3.88 -6.76
CA LEU A 139 6.41 3.37 -6.04
C LEU A 139 5.64 4.51 -5.37
N GLU A 140 6.32 5.39 -4.62
CA GLU A 140 5.72 6.61 -4.04
C GLU A 140 5.02 7.46 -5.10
N LYS A 141 5.63 7.62 -6.28
CA LYS A 141 5.03 8.40 -7.37
C LYS A 141 3.77 7.72 -7.91
N ALA A 142 3.79 6.40 -8.08
CA ALA A 142 2.62 5.65 -8.55
C ALA A 142 1.45 5.79 -7.57
N GLU A 143 1.69 5.64 -6.26
CA GLU A 143 0.66 5.85 -5.23
C GLU A 143 0.07 7.25 -5.22
N LYS A 144 0.85 8.27 -5.60
CA LYS A 144 0.33 9.63 -5.74
C LYS A 144 -0.49 9.84 -7.01
N GLU A 145 -0.31 9.02 -8.03
CA GLU A 145 -1.10 9.05 -9.27
C GLU A 145 -2.47 8.36 -9.09
N HIS A 146 -2.62 7.54 -8.05
CA HIS A 146 -3.90 6.95 -7.61
C HIS A 146 -4.89 7.99 -7.01
N LEU A 147 -4.41 9.18 -6.61
CA LEU A 147 -5.15 10.24 -5.91
C LEU A 147 -5.75 11.31 -6.85
#